data_AF-A0A8X7QQ78-F1
#
_entry.id   AF-A0A8X7QQ78-F1
#
_cell.length_a   1.000
_cell.length_b   1.000
_cell.length_c   1.000
_cell.angle_alpha   90.00
_cell.angle_beta   90.00
_cell.angle_gamma   90.00
#
_symmetry.space_group_name_H-M   'P 1'
#
loop_
_entity.id
_entity.type
_entity.pdbx_description
1 polymer ?
#
loop_
_entity_poly.entity_id
_entity_poly.type
_entity_poly.pdbx_seq_one_letter_code
_entity_poly.pdbx_strand_id
1 'polypeptide(L)'
;MLSPKVGGCMLYNPKERKIERNLLFPGPRVLANSGNWCLLLDSASNLFIVDVFSKETIPLPSLESIRSTTCSIKRVGDVVRGLLWVDEGRKDYVVVWFFDREYNHDCLSFCKKGNTHYTDIPLRRFVRVLDLSGGHEQGSSSFKETTRPFPMLSCYESCDSSIAVTTSGEVLLVESDPWNRTWFRVYKKNPDLKNPDSSCHTVLEVDSLGGEALLLDLGFTVPANDTLGIEPDSIYFTRHYRPSQWRGRDLDICVYNLASKSLKRFSDLDVINLMDARWFLPGN
;
A
#
# COMPACT_ATOMS: atom_id res chain seq x y z
N MET A 1 -1.61 5.88 12.24
CA MET A 1 -3.07 5.80 12.39
C MET A 1 -3.44 4.42 12.92
N LEU A 2 -4.33 4.39 13.91
CA LEU A 2 -4.64 3.23 14.74
C LEU A 2 -6.14 2.94 14.69
N SER A 3 -6.50 1.67 14.53
CA SER A 3 -7.89 1.20 14.50
C SER A 3 -8.11 0.23 15.68
N PRO A 4 -8.71 0.69 16.79
CA PRO A 4 -9.03 -0.17 17.93
C PRO A 4 -10.16 -1.16 17.60
N LYS A 5 -10.31 -2.23 18.40
CA LYS A 5 -11.49 -3.12 18.36
C LYS A 5 -12.81 -2.40 18.58
N VAL A 6 -12.80 -1.42 19.45
CA VAL A 6 -13.96 -0.64 19.86
C VAL A 6 -13.59 0.83 19.80
N GLY A 7 -14.41 1.62 19.11
CA GLY A 7 -14.16 3.03 18.87
C GLY A 7 -13.79 3.34 17.42
N GLY A 8 -13.76 4.63 17.10
CA GLY A 8 -13.35 5.12 15.79
C GLY A 8 -11.84 5.10 15.58
N CYS A 9 -11.40 5.78 14.53
CA CYS A 9 -9.97 5.88 14.19
C CYS A 9 -9.22 6.87 15.09
N MET A 10 -7.96 6.57 15.41
CA MET A 10 -7.06 7.42 16.20
C MET A 10 -5.74 7.70 15.45
N LEU A 11 -5.11 8.85 15.72
CA LEU A 11 -3.73 9.12 15.30
C LEU A 11 -2.81 9.04 16.52
N TYR A 12 -1.67 8.38 16.33
CA TYR A 12 -0.61 8.32 17.31
C TYR A 12 0.62 9.01 16.71
N ASN A 13 1.14 10.00 17.43
CA ASN A 13 2.39 10.66 17.09
C ASN A 13 3.53 9.96 17.85
N PRO A 14 4.43 9.24 17.16
CA PRO A 14 5.50 8.49 17.81
C PRO A 14 6.56 9.37 18.47
N LYS A 15 6.73 10.62 18.02
CA LYS A 15 7.70 11.58 18.57
C LYS A 15 7.17 12.22 19.86
N GLU A 16 5.91 12.66 19.86
CA GLU A 16 5.28 13.28 21.03
C GLU A 16 4.69 12.26 22.02
N ARG A 17 4.55 11.00 21.60
CA ARG A 17 3.83 9.94 22.33
C ARG A 17 2.39 10.36 22.71
N LYS A 18 1.74 11.13 21.82
CA LYS A 18 0.35 11.60 22.00
C LYS A 18 -0.60 10.87 21.07
N ILE A 19 -1.82 10.68 21.56
CA ILE A 19 -2.92 10.07 20.81
C ILE A 19 -4.03 11.11 20.62
N GLU A 20 -4.34 11.39 19.36
CA GLU A 20 -5.53 12.12 18.96
C GLU A 20 -6.65 11.12 18.65
N ARG A 21 -7.81 11.30 19.27
CA ARG A 21 -8.93 10.35 19.21
C ARG A 21 -10.05 10.86 18.32
N ASN A 22 -10.90 9.93 17.85
CA ASN A 22 -12.18 10.20 17.19
C ASN A 22 -12.06 10.95 15.85
N LEU A 23 -11.05 10.63 15.05
CA LEU A 23 -10.87 11.22 13.73
C LEU A 23 -11.89 10.71 12.72
N LEU A 24 -12.32 9.47 12.87
CA LEU A 24 -13.40 8.89 12.07
C LEU A 24 -14.44 8.31 13.00
N PHE A 25 -15.68 8.29 12.53
CA PHE A 25 -16.78 7.69 13.27
C PHE A 25 -16.57 6.18 13.42
N PRO A 26 -17.07 5.55 14.50
CA PRO A 26 -16.99 4.11 14.69
C PRO A 26 -17.76 3.34 13.60
N GLY A 27 -17.28 2.16 13.25
CA GLY A 27 -17.97 1.23 12.34
C GLY A 27 -17.16 0.91 11.08
N PRO A 28 -16.80 1.91 10.24
CA PRO A 28 -16.05 1.63 9.03
C PRO A 28 -14.62 1.15 9.29
N ARG A 29 -14.19 0.18 8.50
CA ARG A 29 -12.79 -0.27 8.44
C ARG A 29 -12.02 0.64 7.49
N VAL A 30 -10.83 1.05 7.90
CA VAL A 30 -9.93 1.80 7.02
C VAL A 30 -9.07 0.84 6.19
N LEU A 31 -9.11 0.98 4.87
CA LEU A 31 -8.45 0.07 3.92
C LEU A 31 -7.17 0.65 3.31
N ALA A 32 -7.14 1.95 3.02
CA ALA A 32 -6.01 2.66 2.40
C ALA A 32 -6.03 4.17 2.75
N ASN A 33 -4.94 4.90 2.52
CA ASN A 33 -4.81 6.35 2.79
C ASN A 33 -3.84 6.98 1.80
N SER A 34 -4.08 8.25 1.53
CA SER A 34 -3.21 9.13 0.75
C SER A 34 -3.39 10.54 1.30
N GLY A 35 -2.33 11.13 1.85
CA GLY A 35 -2.45 12.41 2.56
C GLY A 35 -3.52 12.35 3.64
N ASN A 36 -4.43 13.33 3.61
CA ASN A 36 -5.55 13.45 4.53
C ASN A 36 -6.73 12.51 4.23
N TRP A 37 -6.70 11.81 3.09
CA TRP A 37 -7.80 10.99 2.60
C TRP A 37 -7.66 9.54 3.03
N CYS A 38 -8.75 8.95 3.49
CA CYS A 38 -8.87 7.55 3.88
C CYS A 38 -9.92 6.84 3.04
N LEU A 39 -9.58 5.65 2.55
CA LEU A 39 -10.51 4.72 1.92
C LEU A 39 -11.18 3.89 3.00
N LEU A 40 -12.51 3.98 3.08
CA LEU A 40 -13.33 3.37 4.12
C LEU A 40 -14.30 2.35 3.53
N LEU A 41 -14.56 1.33 4.35
CA LEU A 41 -15.53 0.27 4.11
C LEU A 41 -16.46 0.16 5.30
N ASP A 42 -17.74 0.41 5.12
CA ASP A 42 -18.73 0.26 6.19
C ASP A 42 -19.26 -1.19 6.35
N SER A 43 -20.11 -1.38 7.35
CA SER A 43 -20.76 -2.68 7.63
C SER A 43 -21.78 -3.10 6.56
N ALA A 44 -22.26 -2.17 5.74
CA ALA A 44 -23.15 -2.42 4.61
C ALA A 44 -22.38 -2.69 3.30
N SER A 45 -21.04 -2.82 3.38
CA SER A 45 -20.15 -3.01 2.23
C SER A 45 -20.08 -1.83 1.25
N ASN A 46 -20.45 -0.62 1.70
CA ASN A 46 -20.25 0.59 0.92
C ASN A 46 -18.80 1.08 1.04
N LEU A 47 -18.29 1.58 -0.08
CA LEU A 47 -16.97 2.16 -0.19
C LEU A 47 -17.05 3.67 -0.36
N PHE A 48 -16.18 4.38 0.34
CA PHE A 48 -16.11 5.83 0.24
C PHE A 48 -14.72 6.33 0.62
N ILE A 49 -14.30 7.42 0.02
CA ILE A 49 -13.07 8.14 0.37
C ILE A 49 -13.47 9.31 1.25
N VAL A 50 -12.82 9.48 2.40
CA VAL A 50 -13.10 10.55 3.36
C VAL A 50 -11.84 11.30 3.69
N ASP A 51 -11.89 12.62 3.61
CA ASP A 51 -10.91 13.49 4.26
C ASP A 51 -11.14 13.45 5.78
N VAL A 52 -10.13 12.97 6.51
CA VAL A 52 -10.25 12.75 7.97
C VAL A 52 -10.41 14.03 8.78
N PHE A 53 -10.06 15.20 8.22
CA PHE A 53 -10.14 16.48 8.90
C PHE A 53 -11.38 17.27 8.46
N SER A 54 -11.59 17.43 7.15
CA SER A 54 -12.72 18.21 6.62
C SER A 54 -14.04 17.43 6.63
N LYS A 55 -13.98 16.09 6.73
CA LYS A 55 -15.11 15.16 6.60
C LYS A 55 -15.75 15.14 5.21
N GLU A 56 -15.11 15.78 4.22
CA GLU A 56 -15.52 15.65 2.82
C GLU A 56 -15.52 14.17 2.43
N THR A 57 -16.60 13.72 1.80
CA THR A 57 -16.82 12.31 1.49
C THR A 57 -17.13 12.14 0.01
N ILE A 58 -16.43 11.20 -0.63
CA ILE A 58 -16.61 10.83 -2.03
C ILE A 58 -17.11 9.37 -2.06
N PRO A 59 -18.36 9.11 -2.49
CA PRO A 59 -18.84 7.75 -2.64
C PRO A 59 -18.10 7.06 -3.80
N LEU A 60 -17.81 5.77 -3.63
CA LEU A 60 -17.22 4.94 -4.67
C LEU A 60 -18.25 3.94 -5.21
N PRO A 61 -18.03 3.40 -6.44
CA PRO A 61 -18.85 2.29 -6.93
C PRO A 61 -18.85 1.13 -5.93
N SER A 62 -20.01 0.49 -5.77
CA SER A 62 -20.14 -0.70 -4.91
C SER A 62 -19.21 -1.81 -5.39
N LEU A 63 -18.65 -2.61 -4.47
CA LEU A 63 -17.89 -3.81 -4.86
C LEU A 63 -18.76 -4.84 -5.57
N GLU A 64 -20.09 -4.79 -5.40
CA GLU A 64 -21.02 -5.61 -6.20
C GLU A 64 -21.01 -5.24 -7.69
N SER A 65 -20.56 -4.02 -8.03
CA SER A 65 -20.36 -3.58 -9.41
C SER A 65 -19.12 -4.21 -10.05
N ILE A 66 -18.26 -4.88 -9.26
CA ILE A 66 -17.20 -5.76 -9.77
C ILE A 66 -17.86 -7.06 -10.24
N ARG A 67 -18.74 -6.95 -11.25
CA ARG A 67 -19.15 -8.08 -12.08
C ARG A 67 -18.09 -8.25 -13.16
N SER A 68 -16.96 -8.82 -12.78
CA SER A 68 -16.05 -9.38 -13.77
C SER A 68 -16.58 -10.76 -14.15
N THR A 69 -16.55 -11.11 -15.44
CA THR A 69 -16.80 -12.49 -15.88
C THR A 69 -15.73 -13.46 -15.34
N THR A 70 -14.63 -12.94 -14.78
CA THR A 70 -13.51 -13.72 -14.26
C THR A 70 -13.29 -13.59 -12.75
N CYS A 71 -13.91 -12.61 -12.08
CA CYS A 71 -13.80 -12.40 -10.63
C CYS A 71 -15.18 -12.23 -9.97
N SER A 72 -15.44 -13.02 -8.93
CA SER A 72 -16.65 -12.90 -8.09
C SER A 72 -16.24 -12.70 -6.64
N ILE A 73 -16.53 -11.52 -6.09
CA ILE A 73 -16.27 -11.19 -4.69
C ILE A 73 -17.37 -11.83 -3.84
N LYS A 74 -17.03 -12.82 -3.01
CA LYS A 74 -18.02 -13.55 -2.20
C LYS A 74 -18.37 -12.86 -0.88
N ARG A 75 -17.41 -12.21 -0.20
CA ARG A 75 -17.61 -11.34 0.97
C ARG A 75 -16.44 -10.35 1.12
N VAL A 76 -16.80 -9.10 1.40
CA VAL A 76 -15.92 -7.92 1.34
C VAL A 76 -15.02 -7.75 2.59
N GLY A 77 -15.40 -8.34 3.72
CA GLY A 77 -14.78 -8.06 5.02
C GLY A 77 -13.38 -8.63 5.24
N ASP A 78 -13.02 -9.73 4.59
CA ASP A 78 -11.94 -10.58 5.10
C ASP A 78 -10.65 -10.57 4.26
N VAL A 79 -10.66 -10.11 3.00
CA VAL A 79 -9.53 -10.38 2.05
C VAL A 79 -9.09 -9.18 1.20
N VAL A 80 -9.69 -7.99 1.36
CA VAL A 80 -9.40 -6.88 0.44
C VAL A 80 -8.22 -6.03 0.92
N ARG A 81 -7.16 -5.96 0.11
CA ARG A 81 -6.09 -4.94 0.24
C ARG A 81 -6.35 -3.83 -0.79
N GLY A 82 -6.34 -2.58 -0.33
CA GLY A 82 -6.50 -1.42 -1.20
C GLY A 82 -5.26 -0.53 -1.19
N LEU A 83 -5.03 0.16 -2.30
CA LEU A 83 -4.17 1.34 -2.39
C LEU A 83 -5.04 2.52 -2.81
N LEU A 84 -4.70 3.70 -2.28
CA LEU A 84 -5.38 4.94 -2.57
C LEU A 84 -4.31 5.96 -2.96
N TRP A 85 -4.58 6.68 -4.04
CA TRP A 85 -3.87 7.89 -4.42
C TRP A 85 -4.89 9.02 -4.61
N VAL A 86 -4.60 10.19 -4.04
CA VAL A 86 -5.43 11.39 -4.18
C VAL A 86 -4.55 12.59 -4.52
N ASP A 87 -4.91 13.32 -5.57
CA ASP A 87 -4.44 14.67 -5.85
C ASP A 87 -5.42 15.66 -5.22
N GLU A 88 -5.03 16.28 -4.11
CA GLU A 88 -5.87 17.22 -3.37
C GLU A 88 -6.20 18.48 -4.18
N GLY A 89 -5.26 18.96 -5.01
CA GLY A 89 -5.43 20.18 -5.79
C GLY A 89 -6.46 20.02 -6.92
N ARG A 90 -6.46 18.86 -7.59
CA ARG A 90 -7.43 18.54 -8.66
C ARG A 90 -8.66 17.79 -8.15
N LYS A 91 -8.64 17.38 -6.88
CA LYS A 91 -9.59 16.41 -6.31
C LYS A 91 -9.70 15.15 -7.17
N ASP A 92 -8.60 14.73 -7.76
CA ASP A 92 -8.53 13.51 -8.55
C ASP A 92 -8.09 12.35 -7.67
N TYR A 93 -8.56 11.14 -7.97
CA TYR A 93 -8.23 9.98 -7.18
C TYR A 93 -8.12 8.73 -8.05
N VAL A 94 -7.33 7.79 -7.55
CA VAL A 94 -7.24 6.42 -8.04
C VAL A 94 -7.29 5.48 -6.84
N VAL A 95 -8.16 4.48 -6.93
CA VAL A 95 -8.25 3.36 -5.99
C VAL A 95 -7.86 2.10 -6.73
N VAL A 96 -6.95 1.32 -6.13
CA VAL A 96 -6.53 0.03 -6.66
C VAL A 96 -6.83 -1.04 -5.60
N TRP A 97 -7.44 -2.12 -6.03
CA TRP A 97 -7.77 -3.27 -5.22
C TRP A 97 -6.92 -4.47 -5.60
N PHE A 98 -6.47 -5.19 -4.58
CA PHE A 98 -5.90 -6.52 -4.71
C PHE A 98 -6.86 -7.52 -4.07
N PHE A 99 -7.25 -8.52 -4.85
CA PHE A 99 -8.09 -9.62 -4.39
C PHE A 99 -7.30 -10.92 -4.47
N ASP A 100 -7.13 -11.57 -3.32
CA ASP A 100 -6.59 -12.92 -3.20
C ASP A 100 -7.71 -13.93 -3.48
N ARG A 101 -7.44 -14.91 -4.34
CA ARG A 101 -8.41 -15.92 -4.77
C ARG A 101 -8.02 -17.27 -4.21
N GLU A 102 -8.97 -17.96 -3.57
CA GLU A 102 -8.89 -19.41 -3.44
C GLU A 102 -8.72 -19.99 -4.87
N TYR A 103 -7.59 -20.67 -5.12
CA TYR A 103 -7.22 -21.31 -6.40
C TYR A 103 -6.50 -20.45 -7.48
N ASN A 104 -5.49 -19.66 -7.08
CA ASN A 104 -4.33 -19.31 -7.92
C ASN A 104 -4.52 -18.21 -8.99
N HIS A 105 -5.51 -17.33 -8.84
CA HIS A 105 -5.65 -16.17 -9.72
C HIS A 105 -5.89 -14.90 -8.92
N ASP A 106 -4.81 -14.31 -8.42
CA ASP A 106 -4.83 -12.94 -7.92
C ASP A 106 -5.37 -12.03 -9.03
N CYS A 107 -6.18 -11.05 -8.65
CA CYS A 107 -6.59 -10.00 -9.57
C CYS A 107 -6.38 -8.61 -8.96
N LEU A 108 -5.96 -7.69 -9.82
CA LEU A 108 -5.85 -6.29 -9.50
C LEU A 108 -6.95 -5.55 -10.27
N SER A 109 -7.69 -4.67 -9.61
CA SER A 109 -8.70 -3.86 -10.28
C SER A 109 -8.58 -2.42 -9.82
N PHE A 110 -8.87 -1.44 -10.67
CA PHE A 110 -8.78 -0.03 -10.31
C PHE A 110 -10.03 0.76 -10.69
N CYS A 111 -10.22 1.88 -9.98
CA CYS A 111 -11.23 2.89 -10.27
C CYS A 111 -10.60 4.26 -10.10
N LYS A 112 -10.89 5.18 -11.01
CA LYS A 112 -10.52 6.59 -10.88
C LYS A 112 -11.75 7.48 -10.91
N LYS A 113 -11.58 8.75 -10.59
CA LYS A 113 -12.66 9.74 -10.66
C LYS A 113 -13.38 9.71 -12.01
N GLY A 114 -14.71 9.71 -11.94
CA GLY A 114 -15.60 9.65 -13.12
C GLY A 114 -15.90 8.23 -13.62
N ASN A 115 -15.19 7.20 -13.14
CA ASN A 115 -15.54 5.83 -13.46
C ASN A 115 -16.81 5.40 -12.71
N THR A 116 -17.64 4.62 -13.37
CA THR A 116 -18.85 4.00 -12.79
C THR A 116 -18.62 2.54 -12.38
N HIS A 117 -17.50 1.95 -12.79
CA HIS A 117 -17.15 0.55 -12.55
C HIS A 117 -15.63 0.41 -12.37
N TYR A 118 -15.20 -0.69 -11.76
CA TYR A 118 -13.80 -1.06 -11.66
C TYR A 118 -13.32 -1.72 -12.97
N THR A 119 -12.08 -1.43 -13.37
CA THR A 119 -11.43 -2.11 -14.49
C THR A 119 -10.35 -3.07 -13.98
N ASP A 120 -10.34 -4.29 -14.50
CA ASP A 120 -9.34 -5.30 -14.17
C ASP A 120 -8.00 -5.02 -14.88
N ILE A 121 -6.92 -5.22 -14.13
CA ILE A 121 -5.54 -5.16 -14.59
C ILE A 121 -5.02 -6.60 -14.62
N PRO A 122 -4.77 -7.19 -15.81
CA PRO A 122 -4.31 -8.56 -15.93
C PRO A 122 -2.96 -8.74 -15.24
N LEU A 123 -2.82 -9.63 -14.26
CA LEU A 123 -1.55 -9.85 -13.59
C LEU A 123 -0.52 -10.56 -14.48
N ARG A 124 0.73 -10.13 -14.38
CA ARG A 124 1.88 -10.68 -15.10
C ARG A 124 3.09 -10.69 -14.16
N ARG A 125 4.05 -11.58 -14.40
CA ARG A 125 5.29 -11.70 -13.60
C ARG A 125 6.35 -10.64 -13.99
N PHE A 126 5.92 -9.39 -14.21
CA PHE A 126 6.78 -8.28 -14.62
C PHE A 126 6.31 -6.98 -13.98
N VAL A 127 7.22 -6.02 -13.85
CA VAL A 127 6.91 -4.65 -13.49
C VAL A 127 6.39 -3.91 -14.71
N ARG A 128 5.30 -3.16 -14.53
CA ARG A 128 4.65 -2.36 -15.57
C ARG A 128 4.34 -0.98 -15.06
N VAL A 129 4.49 0.02 -15.94
CA VAL A 129 4.06 1.39 -15.69
C VAL A 129 2.82 1.64 -16.53
N LEU A 130 1.71 1.93 -15.84
CA LEU A 130 0.41 2.13 -16.47
C LEU A 130 0.05 3.61 -16.42
N ASP A 131 -0.26 4.19 -17.56
CA ASP A 131 -0.90 5.49 -17.67
C ASP A 131 -2.42 5.33 -17.61
N LEU A 132 -2.98 5.89 -16.54
CA LEU A 132 -4.41 5.89 -16.24
C LEU A 132 -5.10 7.18 -16.68
N SER A 133 -4.44 8.08 -17.42
CA SER A 133 -5.02 9.37 -17.84
C SER A 133 -6.08 9.23 -18.94
N GLY A 134 -6.05 8.15 -19.72
CA GLY A 134 -6.93 7.93 -20.88
C GLY A 134 -8.44 7.87 -20.55
N GLY A 135 -9.29 8.36 -21.46
CA GLY A 135 -10.74 8.24 -21.37
C GLY A 135 -11.25 6.83 -21.74
N HIS A 136 -12.50 6.51 -21.38
CA HIS A 136 -13.17 5.29 -21.82
C HIS A 136 -13.62 5.44 -23.27
N GLU A 137 -12.75 5.13 -24.23
CA GLU A 137 -13.12 5.00 -25.65
C GLU A 137 -13.56 3.55 -25.90
N GLN A 138 -14.78 3.37 -26.43
CA GLN A 138 -15.38 2.06 -26.72
C GLN A 138 -14.38 1.19 -27.51
N GLY A 139 -13.91 0.11 -26.89
CA GLY A 139 -13.03 -0.90 -27.51
C GLY A 139 -11.53 -0.79 -27.18
N SER A 140 -11.08 0.23 -26.44
CA SER A 140 -9.69 0.34 -25.96
C SER A 140 -9.59 0.09 -24.45
N SER A 141 -8.46 -0.44 -23.98
CA SER A 141 -8.21 -0.60 -22.54
C SER A 141 -8.22 0.77 -21.85
N SER A 142 -8.82 0.88 -20.66
CA SER A 142 -8.91 2.14 -19.89
C SER A 142 -7.57 2.67 -19.37
N PHE A 143 -6.48 1.99 -19.73
CA PHE A 143 -5.11 2.32 -19.40
C PHE A 143 -4.18 1.97 -20.58
N LYS A 144 -3.04 2.66 -20.64
CA LYS A 144 -1.97 2.39 -21.61
C LYS A 144 -0.69 2.03 -20.87
N GLU A 145 0.07 1.09 -21.40
CA GLU A 145 1.38 0.77 -20.87
C GLU A 145 2.41 1.75 -21.44
N THR A 146 3.05 2.56 -20.59
CA THR A 146 3.94 3.65 -21.04
C THR A 146 5.38 3.20 -21.23
N THR A 147 5.75 2.09 -20.61
CA THR A 147 7.11 1.53 -20.69
C THR A 147 7.02 0.05 -21.00
N ARG A 148 7.96 -0.48 -21.79
CA ARG A 148 8.07 -1.93 -21.99
C ARG A 148 8.16 -2.62 -20.60
N PRO A 149 7.33 -3.64 -20.33
CA PRO A 149 7.41 -4.39 -19.09
C PRO A 149 8.84 -4.89 -18.86
N PHE A 150 9.28 -4.86 -17.61
CA PHE A 150 10.63 -5.31 -17.26
C PHE A 150 10.61 -6.21 -16.02
N PRO A 151 11.48 -7.23 -15.97
CA PRO A 151 11.62 -8.06 -14.78
C PRO A 151 12.37 -7.30 -13.67
N MET A 152 11.93 -7.48 -12.42
CA MET A 152 12.72 -7.16 -11.24
C MET A 152 12.86 -8.45 -10.43
N LEU A 153 13.97 -9.15 -10.67
CA LEU A 153 14.28 -10.43 -10.05
C LEU A 153 15.53 -10.27 -9.19
N SER A 154 15.42 -10.59 -7.90
CA SER A 154 16.58 -10.75 -7.03
C SER A 154 17.21 -12.13 -7.21
N CYS A 155 18.36 -12.35 -6.58
CA CYS A 155 19.00 -13.67 -6.54
C CYS A 155 18.46 -14.59 -5.41
N TYR A 156 17.44 -14.17 -4.66
CA TYR A 156 16.92 -14.90 -3.50
C TYR A 156 15.46 -15.32 -3.73
N GLU A 157 15.20 -16.63 -3.79
CA GLU A 157 13.87 -17.16 -4.19
C GLU A 157 12.88 -17.32 -3.03
N SER A 158 13.30 -17.19 -1.78
CA SER A 158 12.47 -17.49 -0.58
C SER A 158 12.14 -16.25 0.26
N CYS A 159 11.71 -15.17 -0.39
CA CYS A 159 11.46 -13.88 0.25
C CYS A 159 10.05 -13.36 0.00
N ASP A 160 9.53 -12.56 0.92
CA ASP A 160 8.33 -11.76 0.68
C ASP A 160 8.73 -10.49 -0.04
N SER A 161 8.09 -10.22 -1.18
CA SER A 161 8.47 -9.19 -2.13
C SER A 161 7.41 -8.10 -2.21
N SER A 162 7.86 -6.86 -2.25
CA SER A 162 7.01 -5.68 -2.43
C SER A 162 7.66 -4.75 -3.45
N ILE A 163 6.84 -3.98 -4.16
CA ILE A 163 7.31 -2.92 -5.06
C ILE A 163 7.02 -1.59 -4.38
N ALA A 164 7.98 -0.68 -4.45
CA ALA A 164 7.80 0.70 -4.02
C ALA A 164 8.34 1.68 -5.05
N VAL A 165 7.97 2.95 -4.93
CA VAL A 165 8.45 4.02 -5.82
C VAL A 165 9.08 5.14 -5.00
N THR A 166 10.23 5.64 -5.42
CA THR A 166 10.91 6.76 -4.75
C THR A 166 10.24 8.10 -5.04
N THR A 167 10.61 9.16 -4.33
CA THR A 167 10.13 10.52 -4.66
C THR A 167 10.58 10.98 -6.06
N SER A 168 11.68 10.44 -6.56
CA SER A 168 12.18 10.66 -7.93
C SER A 168 11.51 9.79 -9.00
N GLY A 169 10.60 8.89 -8.61
CA GLY A 169 9.90 7.99 -9.52
C GLY A 169 10.66 6.71 -9.87
N GLU A 170 11.76 6.42 -9.18
CA GLU A 170 12.52 5.17 -9.35
C GLU A 170 11.79 4.00 -8.69
N VAL A 171 11.73 2.86 -9.37
CA VAL A 171 11.07 1.66 -8.84
C VAL A 171 12.05 0.84 -8.01
N LEU A 172 11.64 0.50 -6.79
CA LEU A 172 12.34 -0.35 -5.85
C LEU A 172 11.68 -1.73 -5.76
N LEU A 173 12.50 -2.78 -5.73
CA LEU A 173 12.09 -4.10 -5.24
C LEU A 173 12.54 -4.22 -3.79
N VAL A 174 11.62 -4.54 -2.90
CA VAL A 174 11.86 -4.63 -1.46
C VAL A 174 11.56 -6.05 -1.02
N GLU A 175 12.57 -6.71 -0.47
CA GLU A 175 12.47 -8.07 0.02
C GLU A 175 12.63 -8.11 1.53
N SER A 176 11.91 -9.04 2.16
CA SER A 176 11.99 -9.32 3.58
C SER A 176 11.75 -10.79 3.85
N ASP A 177 12.11 -11.28 5.05
CA ASP A 177 11.67 -12.61 5.43
C ASP A 177 10.14 -12.66 5.56
N PRO A 178 9.49 -13.74 5.08
CA PRO A 178 8.03 -13.80 5.01
C PRO A 178 7.27 -13.74 6.34
N TRP A 179 7.91 -14.05 7.46
CA TRP A 179 7.24 -14.21 8.75
C TRP A 179 7.49 -13.07 9.72
N ASN A 180 8.76 -12.77 9.99
CA ASN A 180 9.12 -11.89 11.10
C ASN A 180 9.48 -10.48 10.62
N ARG A 181 9.81 -10.32 9.32
CA ARG A 181 10.29 -9.08 8.72
C ARG A 181 11.39 -8.45 9.57
N THR A 182 12.34 -9.28 10.00
CA THR A 182 13.49 -8.90 10.83
C THR A 182 14.65 -8.38 10.02
N TRP A 183 14.64 -8.61 8.71
CA TRP A 183 15.59 -8.01 7.79
C TRP A 183 14.88 -7.53 6.52
N PHE A 184 15.52 -6.57 5.87
CA PHE A 184 15.11 -6.07 4.57
C PHE A 184 16.30 -5.97 3.63
N ARG A 185 16.05 -6.26 2.36
CA ARG A 185 16.93 -5.93 1.24
C ARG A 185 16.17 -5.09 0.26
N VAL A 186 16.82 -4.05 -0.24
CA VAL A 186 16.23 -3.12 -1.20
C VAL A 186 17.05 -3.17 -2.46
N TYR A 187 16.38 -3.21 -3.59
CA TYR A 187 17.01 -3.33 -4.88
C TYR A 187 16.51 -2.27 -5.84
N LYS A 188 17.43 -1.75 -6.66
CA LYS A 188 17.14 -0.86 -7.79
C LYS A 188 17.34 -1.61 -9.09
N LYS A 189 16.69 -1.14 -10.16
CA LYS A 189 16.92 -1.69 -11.50
C LYS A 189 18.41 -1.54 -11.86
N ASN A 190 19.03 -2.59 -12.39
CA ASN A 190 20.39 -2.49 -12.93
C ASN A 190 20.36 -1.82 -14.31
N PRO A 191 20.85 -0.58 -14.48
CA PRO A 191 20.83 0.09 -15.78
C PRO A 191 21.84 -0.50 -16.78
N ASP A 192 22.89 -1.17 -16.28
CA ASP A 192 24.02 -1.65 -17.10
C ASP A 192 23.77 -3.05 -17.70
N LEU A 193 22.62 -3.65 -17.42
CA LEU A 193 22.29 -5.00 -17.83
C LEU A 193 21.96 -5.07 -19.33
N LYS A 194 22.90 -5.60 -20.12
CA LYS A 194 22.79 -5.67 -21.58
C LYS A 194 21.67 -6.56 -22.11
N ASN A 195 21.36 -7.67 -21.41
CA ASN A 195 20.27 -8.57 -21.77
C ASN A 195 19.53 -9.06 -20.51
N PRO A 196 18.49 -8.33 -20.06
CA PRO A 196 17.74 -8.67 -18.85
C PRO A 196 17.01 -10.00 -18.94
N ASP A 197 16.59 -10.40 -20.15
CA ASP A 197 15.80 -11.62 -20.36
C ASP A 197 16.66 -12.91 -20.23
N SER A 198 17.99 -12.79 -20.29
CA SER A 198 18.92 -13.91 -20.09
C SER A 198 19.53 -13.97 -18.68
N SER A 199 19.27 -12.97 -17.82
CA SER A 199 19.86 -12.90 -16.49
C SER A 199 18.94 -13.54 -15.45
N CYS A 200 19.52 -14.26 -14.49
CA CYS A 200 18.78 -14.79 -13.35
C CYS A 200 18.43 -13.71 -12.30
N HIS A 201 19.07 -12.53 -12.37
CA HIS A 201 18.74 -11.37 -11.53
C HIS A 201 18.93 -10.07 -12.32
N THR A 202 18.03 -9.11 -12.15
CA THR A 202 17.97 -7.89 -12.97
C THR A 202 18.13 -6.59 -12.19
N VAL A 203 18.46 -6.72 -10.90
CA VAL A 203 18.47 -5.63 -9.93
C VAL A 203 19.80 -5.57 -9.17
N LEU A 204 20.13 -4.41 -8.61
CA LEU A 204 21.29 -4.16 -7.75
C LEU A 204 20.82 -3.89 -6.33
N GLU A 205 21.41 -4.57 -5.35
CA GLU A 205 21.13 -4.32 -3.94
C GLU A 205 21.69 -2.96 -3.52
N VAL A 206 20.94 -2.24 -2.70
CA VAL A 206 21.34 -0.97 -2.10
C VAL A 206 21.19 -1.04 -0.59
N ASP A 207 22.08 -0.33 0.11
CA ASP A 207 22.12 -0.22 1.56
C ASP A 207 21.58 1.12 2.09
N SER A 208 21.22 2.03 1.19
CA SER A 208 20.66 3.35 1.48
C SER A 208 19.51 3.70 0.53
N LEU A 209 18.55 4.45 1.05
CA LEU A 209 17.45 5.10 0.32
C LEU A 209 17.80 6.55 -0.09
N GLY A 210 19.05 6.98 0.11
CA GLY A 210 19.51 8.30 -0.28
C GLY A 210 18.95 9.44 0.59
N GLY A 211 18.76 9.19 1.88
CA GLY A 211 18.16 10.18 2.80
C GLY A 211 16.63 10.23 2.76
N GLU A 212 15.98 9.29 2.07
CA GLU A 212 14.54 9.08 2.13
C GLU A 212 14.17 7.99 3.15
N ALA A 213 12.88 7.90 3.48
CA ALA A 213 12.28 6.83 4.25
C ALA A 213 11.18 6.14 3.44
N LEU A 214 11.11 4.82 3.50
CA LEU A 214 10.09 4.04 2.82
C LEU A 214 8.89 3.79 3.73
N LEU A 215 7.69 4.22 3.32
CA LEU A 215 6.43 3.80 3.92
C LEU A 215 5.95 2.55 3.18
N LEU A 216 6.43 1.37 3.60
CA LEU A 216 6.27 0.12 2.85
C LEU A 216 4.81 -0.24 2.61
N ASP A 217 3.95 -0.05 3.61
CA ASP A 217 2.51 -0.32 3.50
C ASP A 217 1.81 0.57 2.47
N LEU A 218 2.41 1.73 2.14
CA LEU A 218 1.90 2.67 1.16
C LEU A 218 2.59 2.55 -0.21
N GLY A 219 3.72 1.84 -0.27
CA GLY A 219 4.45 1.58 -1.51
C GLY A 219 5.23 2.77 -2.08
N PHE A 220 5.54 3.79 -1.27
CA PHE A 220 6.35 4.92 -1.71
C PHE A 220 7.28 5.44 -0.62
N THR A 221 8.34 6.15 -1.05
CA THR A 221 9.25 6.84 -0.14
C THR A 221 8.88 8.30 0.05
N VAL A 222 9.38 8.87 1.14
CA VAL A 222 9.26 10.29 1.47
C VAL A 222 10.60 10.82 1.95
N PRO A 223 10.90 12.12 1.80
CA PRO A 223 12.13 12.68 2.34
C PRO A 223 12.21 12.48 3.86
N ALA A 224 13.40 12.20 4.39
CA ALA A 224 13.60 12.24 5.83
C ALA A 224 13.25 13.63 6.38
N ASN A 225 12.69 13.64 7.59
CA ASN A 225 12.19 14.86 8.20
C ASN A 225 12.23 14.73 9.73
N ASP A 226 13.24 15.34 10.34
CA ASP A 226 13.45 15.34 11.78
C ASP A 226 12.29 16.01 12.54
N THR A 227 11.61 16.99 11.94
CA THR A 227 10.47 17.67 12.57
C THR A 227 9.31 16.70 12.77
N LEU A 228 9.07 15.84 11.78
CA LEU A 228 8.05 14.78 11.80
C LEU A 228 8.55 13.46 12.42
N GLY A 229 9.85 13.33 12.70
CA GLY A 229 10.45 12.09 13.21
C GLY A 229 10.60 11.00 12.15
N ILE A 230 10.73 11.40 10.88
CA ILE A 230 10.99 10.50 9.76
C ILE A 230 12.51 10.36 9.63
N GLU A 231 13.02 9.20 10.04
CA GLU A 231 14.44 8.88 10.05
C GLU A 231 14.92 8.48 8.64
N PRO A 232 16.10 8.93 8.17
CA PRO A 232 16.62 8.54 6.86
C PRO A 232 16.93 7.05 6.80
N ASP A 233 16.93 6.50 5.58
CA ASP A 233 17.24 5.10 5.28
C ASP A 233 16.37 4.10 6.05
N SER A 234 15.17 4.52 6.46
CA SER A 234 14.30 3.74 7.34
C SER A 234 13.06 3.25 6.61
N ILE A 235 12.66 2.02 6.89
CA ILE A 235 11.52 1.32 6.33
C ILE A 235 10.46 1.22 7.44
N TYR A 236 9.37 1.93 7.24
CA TYR A 236 8.20 1.99 8.12
C TYR A 236 7.17 0.99 7.60
N PHE A 237 6.79 0.01 8.43
CA PHE A 237 5.84 -1.02 8.04
C PHE A 237 4.99 -1.48 9.22
N THR A 238 3.88 -2.13 8.90
CA THR A 238 3.06 -2.83 9.89
C THR A 238 3.11 -4.33 9.59
N ARG A 239 3.43 -5.13 10.62
CA ARG A 239 3.33 -6.58 10.54
C ARG A 239 1.87 -6.95 10.64
N HIS A 240 1.20 -6.99 9.50
CA HIS A 240 -0.15 -7.51 9.41
C HIS A 240 -0.20 -8.51 8.25
N TYR A 241 -0.26 -9.80 8.58
CA TYR A 241 -0.56 -10.84 7.60
C TYR A 241 -2.04 -10.73 7.21
N ARG A 242 -2.37 -9.71 6.42
CA ARG A 242 -3.74 -9.40 6.00
C ARG A 242 -4.42 -10.43 5.06
N PRO A 243 -3.73 -11.31 4.31
CA PRO A 243 -4.42 -12.26 3.43
C PRO A 243 -4.78 -13.60 4.05
N SER A 244 -4.31 -13.95 5.26
CA SER A 244 -4.54 -15.30 5.77
C SER A 244 -5.15 -15.36 7.15
N GLN A 245 -6.11 -16.28 7.28
CA GLN A 245 -6.75 -16.71 8.51
C GLN A 245 -5.80 -17.49 9.44
N TRP A 246 -4.49 -17.47 9.20
CA TRP A 246 -3.53 -18.17 10.05
C TRP A 246 -3.47 -17.47 11.41
N ARG A 247 -3.73 -18.25 12.46
CA ARG A 247 -3.82 -17.77 13.84
C ARG A 247 -2.48 -17.17 14.28
N GLY A 248 -2.54 -15.91 14.71
CA GLY A 248 -1.45 -15.16 15.34
C GLY A 248 -1.61 -13.67 15.02
N ARG A 249 -2.43 -12.94 15.79
CA ARG A 249 -2.58 -11.49 15.63
C ARG A 249 -1.43 -10.77 16.31
N ASP A 250 -0.24 -10.89 15.74
CA ASP A 250 0.93 -10.14 16.19
C ASP A 250 1.03 -8.87 15.33
N LEU A 251 0.04 -7.98 15.48
CA LEU A 251 0.12 -6.64 14.93
C LEU A 251 1.32 -5.96 15.58
N ASP A 252 2.32 -5.66 14.78
CA ASP A 252 3.45 -4.86 15.24
C ASP A 252 3.66 -3.68 14.29
N ILE A 253 4.03 -2.56 14.86
CA ILE A 253 4.35 -1.33 14.15
C ILE A 253 5.86 -1.20 14.25
N CYS A 254 6.53 -1.28 13.12
CA CYS A 254 7.98 -1.46 13.07
C CYS A 254 8.63 -0.40 12.19
N VAL A 255 9.85 -0.03 12.59
CA VAL A 255 10.78 0.75 11.77
C VAL A 255 12.08 -0.01 11.68
N TYR A 256 12.49 -0.33 10.46
CA TYR A 256 13.77 -0.98 10.18
C TYR A 256 14.71 0.02 9.51
N ASN A 257 15.88 0.25 10.07
CA ASN A 257 16.87 1.13 9.46
C ASN A 257 17.83 0.31 8.59
N LEU A 258 17.85 0.62 7.29
CA LEU A 258 18.58 -0.15 6.27
C LEU A 258 20.09 -0.03 6.42
N ALA A 259 20.59 1.15 6.81
CA ALA A 259 22.02 1.41 6.97
C ALA A 259 22.58 0.72 8.23
N SER A 260 21.92 0.89 9.37
CA SER A 260 22.35 0.29 10.66
C SER A 260 21.89 -1.15 10.88
N LYS A 261 20.99 -1.67 10.04
CA LYS A 261 20.36 -3.00 10.16
C LYS A 261 19.63 -3.20 11.50
N SER A 262 19.09 -2.11 12.07
CA SER A 262 18.40 -2.13 13.35
C SER A 262 16.88 -2.15 13.20
N LEU A 263 16.19 -2.86 14.09
CA LEU A 263 14.73 -2.96 14.13
C LEU A 263 14.19 -2.32 15.42
N LYS A 264 13.34 -1.31 15.25
CA LYS A 264 12.61 -0.65 16.33
C LYS A 264 11.13 -1.06 16.28
N ARG A 265 10.58 -1.43 17.44
CA ARG A 265 9.18 -1.84 17.62
C ARG A 265 8.46 -0.86 18.54
N PHE A 266 7.18 -0.62 18.29
CA PHE A 266 6.35 0.28 19.10
C PHE A 266 5.39 -0.52 19.99
N SER A 267 5.94 -1.36 20.87
CA SER A 267 5.18 -2.26 21.76
C SER A 267 4.36 -1.54 22.84
N ASP A 268 4.64 -0.27 23.12
CA ASP A 268 3.86 0.55 24.07
C ASP A 268 2.38 0.70 23.66
N LEU A 269 2.05 0.39 22.40
CA LEU A 269 0.69 0.45 21.86
C LEU A 269 -0.13 -0.83 22.09
N ASP A 270 0.46 -1.90 22.62
CA ASP A 270 -0.22 -3.18 22.90
C ASP A 270 -1.34 -3.03 23.94
N VAL A 271 -1.28 -1.99 24.79
CA VAL A 271 -2.32 -1.65 25.77
C VAL A 271 -3.63 -1.26 25.08
N ILE A 272 -3.53 -0.68 23.88
CA ILE A 272 -4.68 -0.34 23.06
C ILE A 272 -5.00 -1.63 22.32
N ASN A 273 -6.18 -2.21 22.55
CA ASN A 273 -6.61 -3.46 21.93
C ASN A 273 -6.87 -3.24 20.43
N LEU A 274 -5.80 -3.09 19.65
CA LEU A 274 -5.80 -2.71 18.24
C LEU A 274 -6.27 -3.88 17.37
N MET A 275 -7.09 -3.55 16.38
CA MET A 275 -7.41 -4.44 15.26
C MET A 275 -6.49 -4.21 14.08
N ASP A 276 -6.14 -2.95 13.83
CA ASP A 276 -5.30 -2.60 12.70
C ASP A 276 -4.49 -1.34 13.01
N ALA A 277 -3.37 -1.20 12.32
CA ALA A 277 -2.54 0.00 12.34
C ALA A 277 -1.93 0.23 10.98
N ARG A 278 -1.54 1.47 10.73
CA ARG A 278 -1.01 1.90 9.44
C ARG A 278 -0.32 3.23 9.57
N TRP A 279 0.77 3.41 8.84
CA TRP A 279 1.45 4.71 8.75
C TRP A 279 0.54 5.72 8.05
N PHE A 280 0.56 6.95 8.54
CA PHE A 280 -0.25 8.05 8.05
C PHE A 280 0.64 9.27 7.95
N LEU A 281 0.67 9.86 6.77
CA LEU A 281 1.37 11.10 6.49
C LEU A 281 0.31 12.11 6.06
N PRO A 282 0.05 13.16 6.86
CA PRO A 282 -0.92 14.19 6.47
C PRO A 282 -0.51 14.86 5.17
N GLY A 283 -1.50 15.28 4.39
CA GLY A 283 -1.30 16.17 3.24
C GLY A 283 -0.85 17.56 3.72
N ASN A 284 -0.08 18.25 2.88
CA ASN A 284 0.35 19.63 3.12
C ASN A 284 -0.72 20.63 2.72
#